data_AF-A0A956QYZ0-F1
#
_entry.id   AF-A0A956QYZ0-F1
#
_cell.length_a   1.000
_cell.length_b   1.000
_cell.length_c   1.000
_cell.angle_alpha   90.00
_cell.angle_beta   90.00
_cell.angle_gamma   90.00
#
_symmetry.space_group_name_H-M   'P 1'
#
loop_
_entity.id
_entity.type
_entity.pdbx_description
1 polymer ?
#
loop_
_entity_poly.entity_id
_entity_poly.type
_entity_poly.pdbx_seq_one_letter_code
_entity_poly.pdbx_strand_id
1 'polypeptide(L)'
;HVLFRKLVAETPGVDLFGRMRRRGEVIWPHADYVRSYGETRDRLAALADAGEVHLTDRVRTDSAERALELAMDAWDGYHKRTVARIEGDAIILEDPTLLLYYQNRVVAWAEQIAGDDDELHAAREIARFSGVVR
;
A
#
# COMPACT_ATOMS: atom_id res chain seq x y z
N HIS A 1 2.44 0.21 -1.55
CA HIS A 1 2.48 -0.83 -0.51
C HIS A 1 1.18 -0.84 0.31
N VAL A 2 0.85 0.24 1.03
CA VAL A 2 -0.36 0.38 1.87
C VAL A 2 -1.65 -0.14 1.18
N LEU A 3 -1.98 0.36 -0.02
CA LEU A 3 -3.17 -0.10 -0.77
C LEU A 3 -3.12 -1.60 -1.11
N PHE A 4 -1.98 -2.12 -1.57
CA PHE A 4 -1.87 -3.56 -1.90
C PHE A 4 -1.95 -4.44 -0.64
N ARG A 5 -1.38 -3.99 0.48
CA ARG A 5 -1.51 -4.67 1.77
C ARG A 5 -2.97 -4.74 2.22
N LYS A 6 -3.73 -3.66 2.06
CA LYS A 6 -5.18 -3.67 2.30
C LYS A 6 -5.90 -4.69 1.41
N LEU A 7 -5.60 -4.75 0.12
CA LEU A 7 -6.17 -5.77 -0.78
C LEU A 7 -5.86 -7.20 -0.27
N VAL A 8 -4.64 -7.47 0.17
CA VAL A 8 -4.25 -8.80 0.68
C VAL A 8 -5.00 -9.13 1.99
N ALA A 9 -5.08 -8.17 2.91
CA ALA A 9 -5.80 -8.33 4.18
C ALA A 9 -7.31 -8.60 3.98
N GLU A 10 -7.95 -7.93 3.02
CA GLU A 10 -9.38 -8.12 2.69
C GLU A 10 -9.66 -9.39 1.87
N THR A 11 -8.62 -10.13 1.48
CA THR A 11 -8.75 -11.31 0.63
C THR A 11 -7.94 -12.50 1.18
N PRO A 12 -8.20 -12.91 2.44
CA PRO A 12 -7.47 -14.01 3.06
C PRO A 12 -7.71 -15.32 2.30
N GLY A 13 -6.66 -16.11 2.13
CA GLY A 13 -6.71 -17.42 1.45
C GLY A 13 -6.87 -17.37 -0.07
N VAL A 14 -6.91 -16.19 -0.69
CA VAL A 14 -6.95 -16.03 -2.14
C VAL A 14 -5.53 -16.02 -2.69
N ASP A 15 -5.22 -16.87 -3.67
CA ASP A 15 -3.90 -16.84 -4.30
C ASP A 15 -3.62 -15.52 -5.06
N LEU A 16 -2.36 -15.30 -5.43
CA LEU A 16 -1.95 -14.08 -6.14
C LEU A 16 -2.75 -13.84 -7.42
N PHE A 17 -2.99 -14.87 -8.24
CA PHE A 17 -3.74 -14.75 -9.48
C PHE A 17 -5.22 -14.44 -9.24
N GLY A 18 -5.82 -15.03 -8.21
CA GLY A 18 -7.16 -14.71 -7.73
C GLY A 18 -7.27 -13.23 -7.37
N ARG A 19 -6.31 -12.69 -6.60
CA ARG A 19 -6.28 -11.27 -6.24
C ARG A 19 -6.13 -10.34 -7.44
N MET A 20 -5.36 -10.74 -8.45
CA MET A 20 -5.20 -9.90 -9.66
C MET A 20 -6.52 -9.67 -10.43
N ARG A 21 -7.55 -10.47 -10.16
CA ARG A 21 -8.86 -10.36 -10.80
C ARG A 21 -9.85 -9.49 -10.01
N ARG A 22 -9.54 -9.13 -8.76
CA ARG A 22 -10.44 -8.40 -7.86
C ARG A 22 -10.38 -6.89 -8.08
N ARG A 23 -10.89 -6.45 -9.24
CA ARG A 23 -10.91 -5.04 -9.64
C ARG A 23 -12.15 -4.35 -9.08
N GLY A 24 -11.95 -3.28 -8.33
CA GLY A 24 -13.04 -2.48 -7.76
C GLY A 24 -13.79 -3.15 -6.60
N GLU A 25 -13.38 -4.35 -6.18
CA GLU A 25 -14.06 -5.11 -5.11
C GLU A 25 -13.69 -4.62 -3.71
N VAL A 26 -12.48 -4.08 -3.53
CA VAL A 26 -12.04 -3.57 -2.23
C VAL A 26 -12.32 -2.08 -2.17
N ILE A 27 -13.21 -1.73 -1.25
CA ILE A 27 -13.62 -0.36 -0.92
C ILE A 27 -13.07 -0.06 0.48
N TRP A 28 -12.28 1.00 0.59
CA TRP A 28 -11.60 1.35 1.83
C TRP A 28 -12.02 2.74 2.28
N PRO A 29 -12.66 2.90 3.46
CA PRO A 29 -12.94 4.21 4.02
C PRO A 29 -11.69 5.09 4.08
N HIS A 30 -11.82 6.32 3.58
CA HIS A 30 -10.70 7.23 3.45
C HIS A 30 -10.06 7.57 4.81
N ALA A 31 -10.87 7.71 5.87
CA ALA A 31 -10.38 7.93 7.22
C ALA A 31 -9.49 6.78 7.74
N ASP A 32 -9.82 5.53 7.38
CA ASP A 32 -9.01 4.37 7.74
C ASP A 32 -7.70 4.31 6.95
N TYR A 33 -7.73 4.72 5.68
CA TYR A 33 -6.52 4.90 4.90
C TYR A 33 -5.58 5.93 5.52
N VAL A 34 -6.11 7.10 5.91
CA VAL A 34 -5.31 8.17 6.54
C VAL A 34 -4.60 7.66 7.79
N ARG A 35 -5.33 6.92 8.64
CA ARG A 35 -4.77 6.27 9.83
C ARG A 35 -3.69 5.25 9.47
N SER A 36 -3.99 4.25 8.65
CA SER A 36 -3.05 3.18 8.27
C SER A 36 -1.80 3.73 7.57
N TYR A 37 -1.96 4.73 6.69
CA TYR A 37 -0.85 5.42 6.04
C TYR A 37 0.02 6.16 7.06
N GLY A 38 -0.59 6.93 7.96
CA GLY A 38 0.12 7.69 8.99
C GLY A 38 0.99 6.77 9.84
N GLU A 39 0.43 5.68 10.36
CA GLU A 39 1.20 4.73 11.17
C GLU A 39 2.30 4.02 10.35
N THR A 40 2.02 3.68 9.09
CA THR A 40 3.03 3.09 8.19
C THR A 40 4.18 4.07 7.96
N ARG A 41 3.88 5.35 7.72
CA ARG A 41 4.87 6.41 7.54
C ARG A 41 5.71 6.59 8.79
N ASP A 42 5.10 6.60 9.97
CA ASP A 42 5.82 6.78 11.23
C ASP A 42 6.79 5.61 11.50
N ARG A 43 6.37 4.37 11.23
CA ARG A 43 7.26 3.19 11.28
C ARG A 43 8.39 3.27 10.25
N LEU A 44 8.08 3.75 9.04
CA LEU A 44 9.08 3.94 7.99
C LEU A 44 10.08 5.06 8.34
N ALA A 45 9.63 6.12 9.03
CA ALA A 45 10.49 7.17 9.55
C ALA A 45 11.44 6.64 10.62
N ALA A 46 10.97 5.78 11.53
CA ALA A 46 11.83 5.12 12.51
C ALA A 46 12.92 4.25 11.85
N LEU A 47 12.60 3.53 10.78
CA LEU A 47 13.59 2.80 9.98
C LEU A 47 14.60 3.75 9.32
N ALA A 48 14.14 4.90 8.84
CA ALA A 48 15.02 5.90 8.24
C ALA A 48 15.99 6.51 9.24
N ASP A 49 15.51 6.78 10.46
CA ASP A 49 16.31 7.33 11.54
C ASP A 49 17.32 6.29 12.08
N ALA A 50 17.02 5.00 11.92
CA ALA A 50 17.96 3.89 12.16
C ALA A 50 18.98 3.65 11.02
N GLY A 51 18.87 4.39 9.91
CA GLY A 51 19.74 4.23 8.74
C GLY A 51 19.40 3.06 7.82
N GLU A 52 18.24 2.41 8.01
CA GLU A 52 17.80 1.25 7.23
C GLU A 52 17.20 1.63 5.86
N VAL A 53 16.61 2.83 5.76
CA VAL A 53 16.00 3.36 4.53
C VAL A 53 16.30 4.85 4.37
N HIS A 54 16.19 5.35 3.15
CA HIS A 54 16.18 6.79 2.88
C HIS A 54 14.79 7.23 2.45
N LEU A 55 14.27 8.27 3.11
CA LEU A 55 13.00 8.90 2.77
C LEU A 55 13.25 10.26 2.15
N THR A 56 12.45 10.58 1.14
CA THR A 56 12.38 11.96 0.64
C THR A 56 11.62 12.81 1.63
N ASP A 57 11.90 14.12 1.66
CA ASP A 57 11.24 15.07 2.56
C ASP A 57 9.71 15.00 2.43
N ARG A 58 9.21 14.81 1.20
CA ARG A 58 7.78 14.68 0.92
C ARG A 58 7.11 13.55 1.69
N VAL A 59 7.76 12.39 1.81
CA VAL A 59 7.20 11.27 2.58
C VAL A 59 7.12 11.62 4.06
N ARG A 60 8.01 12.49 4.56
CA ARG A 60 8.00 12.93 5.97
C ARG A 60 6.98 14.04 6.23
N THR A 61 6.78 14.96 5.29
CA THR A 61 6.02 16.19 5.52
C THR A 61 4.61 16.19 4.92
N ASP A 62 4.37 15.45 3.84
CA ASP A 62 3.05 15.43 3.21
C ASP A 62 2.03 14.73 4.13
N SER A 63 0.78 15.21 4.08
CA SER A 63 -0.35 14.51 4.70
C SER A 63 -0.63 13.21 3.95
N ALA A 64 -1.35 12.27 4.60
CA ALA A 64 -1.72 11.01 3.95
C ALA A 64 -2.53 11.25 2.67
N GLU A 65 -3.45 12.22 2.73
CA GLU A 65 -4.29 12.65 1.62
C GLU A 65 -3.46 13.22 0.48
N ARG A 66 -2.52 14.12 0.80
CA ARG A 66 -1.64 14.70 -0.22
C ARG A 66 -0.76 13.62 -0.85
N ALA A 67 -0.26 12.69 -0.06
CA ALA A 67 0.53 11.57 -0.58
C ALA A 67 -0.29 10.66 -1.51
N LEU A 68 -1.57 10.40 -1.18
CA LEU A 68 -2.49 9.65 -2.03
C LEU A 68 -2.78 10.38 -3.34
N GLU A 69 -3.14 11.65 -3.27
CA GLU A 69 -3.42 12.50 -4.43
C GLU A 69 -2.23 12.51 -5.39
N LEU A 70 -1.02 12.76 -4.88
CA LEU A 70 0.21 12.75 -5.68
C LEU A 70 0.49 11.39 -6.33
N ALA A 71 0.19 10.31 -5.63
CA ALA A 71 0.34 8.96 -6.17
C ALA A 71 -0.66 8.73 -7.31
N MET A 72 -1.92 9.13 -7.13
CA MET A 72 -2.98 9.02 -8.13
C MET A 72 -2.67 9.87 -9.37
N ASP A 73 -2.31 11.14 -9.19
CA ASP A 73 -1.90 12.04 -10.27
C ASP A 73 -0.75 11.46 -11.09
N ALA A 74 0.26 10.90 -10.41
CA ALA A 74 1.37 10.24 -11.09
C ALA A 74 0.86 9.01 -11.86
N TRP A 75 0.02 8.18 -11.27
CA TRP A 75 -0.51 7.00 -11.94
C TRP A 75 -1.33 7.33 -13.17
N ASP A 76 -2.22 8.32 -13.10
CA ASP A 76 -3.07 8.74 -14.22
C ASP A 76 -2.25 9.37 -15.35
N GLY A 77 -1.15 10.04 -15.03
CA GLY A 77 -0.19 10.53 -16.03
C GLY A 77 0.61 9.42 -16.74
N TYR A 78 0.90 8.31 -16.05
CA TYR A 78 1.74 7.23 -16.57
C TYR A 78 0.97 6.03 -17.15
N HIS A 79 -0.26 5.79 -16.69
CA HIS A 79 -1.01 4.58 -17.00
C HIS A 79 -2.37 4.90 -17.63
N LYS A 80 -2.78 4.07 -18.58
CA LYS A 80 -4.13 4.16 -19.20
C LYS A 80 -5.23 3.54 -18.33
N ARG A 81 -4.86 2.84 -17.26
CA ARG A 81 -5.77 2.13 -16.35
C ARG A 81 -5.77 2.85 -15.01
N THR A 82 -6.95 3.07 -14.45
CA THR A 82 -7.13 3.59 -13.09
C THR A 82 -6.58 2.59 -12.09
N VAL A 83 -5.62 3.02 -11.26
CA VAL A 83 -4.99 2.15 -10.24
C VAL A 83 -5.86 2.08 -8.99
N ALA A 84 -6.30 3.25 -8.54
CA ALA A 84 -7.27 3.44 -7.48
C ALA A 84 -8.07 4.70 -7.82
N ARG A 85 -9.27 4.82 -7.29
CA ARG A 85 -10.10 6.03 -7.42
C ARG A 85 -10.73 6.38 -6.08
N ILE A 86 -11.08 7.65 -5.92
CA ILE A 86 -11.85 8.12 -4.79
C ILE A 86 -13.31 8.27 -5.24
N GLU A 87 -14.24 7.71 -4.47
CA GLU A 87 -15.68 7.88 -4.66
C GLU A 87 -16.32 8.21 -3.32
N GLY A 88 -16.85 9.43 -3.17
CA GLY A 88 -17.32 9.91 -1.88
C GLY A 88 -16.20 9.95 -0.85
N ASP A 89 -16.41 9.28 0.28
CA ASP A 89 -15.46 9.14 1.39
C ASP A 89 -14.69 7.81 1.36
N ALA A 90 -14.65 7.14 0.21
CA ALA A 90 -14.01 5.85 0.05
C ALA A 90 -12.96 5.83 -1.08
N ILE A 91 -11.97 4.98 -0.92
CA ILE A 91 -10.94 4.65 -1.90
C ILE A 91 -11.27 3.27 -2.47
N ILE A 92 -11.35 3.16 -3.79
CA ILE A 92 -11.67 1.92 -4.50
C ILE A 92 -10.41 1.45 -5.23
N LEU A 93 -10.04 0.18 -5.01
CA LEU A 93 -8.82 -0.42 -5.57
C LEU A 93 -9.13 -1.08 -6.93
N GLU A 94 -8.74 -0.44 -8.03
CA GLU A 94 -9.17 -0.77 -9.40
C GLU A 94 -8.19 -1.65 -10.16
N ASP A 95 -6.88 -1.49 -9.94
CA ASP A 95 -5.86 -2.30 -10.63
C ASP A 95 -4.89 -2.99 -9.64
N PRO A 96 -5.26 -4.19 -9.16
CA PRO A 96 -4.39 -5.00 -8.32
C PRO A 96 -2.99 -5.26 -8.90
N THR A 97 -2.85 -5.35 -10.22
CA THR A 97 -1.56 -5.61 -10.87
C THR A 97 -0.62 -4.40 -10.75
N LEU A 98 -1.14 -3.19 -10.95
CA LEU A 98 -0.34 -1.97 -10.75
C LEU A 98 -0.07 -1.73 -9.26
N LEU A 99 -1.02 -2.02 -8.38
CA LEU A 99 -0.81 -1.95 -6.94
C LEU A 99 0.30 -2.90 -6.46
N LEU A 100 0.34 -4.13 -6.98
CA LEU A 100 1.44 -5.08 -6.77
C LEU A 100 2.75 -4.49 -7.30
N TYR A 101 2.79 -4.00 -8.54
CA TYR A 101 4.01 -3.41 -9.10
C TYR A 101 4.63 -2.32 -8.21
N TYR A 102 3.82 -1.37 -7.72
CA TYR A 102 4.28 -0.29 -6.86
C TYR A 102 4.55 -0.70 -5.40
N GLN A 103 3.98 -1.81 -4.92
CA GLN A 103 4.27 -2.34 -3.57
C GLN A 103 5.72 -2.78 -3.42
N ASN A 104 6.37 -3.28 -4.48
CA ASN A 104 7.69 -3.89 -4.42
C ASN A 104 8.82 -2.96 -3.92
N ARG A 105 8.62 -1.63 -3.91
CA ARG A 105 9.67 -0.67 -3.48
C ARG A 105 10.04 -0.74 -2.00
N VAL A 106 9.11 -1.17 -1.14
CA VAL A 106 9.34 -1.23 0.33
C VAL A 106 9.10 -2.64 0.88
N VAL A 107 9.03 -3.65 0.01
CA VAL A 107 8.68 -5.02 0.42
C VAL A 107 9.66 -5.64 1.41
N ALA A 108 10.94 -5.27 1.31
CA ALA A 108 11.98 -5.75 2.22
C ALA A 108 11.79 -5.28 3.68
N TRP A 109 10.90 -4.31 3.92
CA TRP A 109 10.53 -3.81 5.25
C TRP A 109 9.02 -3.98 5.52
N ALA A 110 8.32 -4.80 4.74
CA ALA A 110 6.87 -4.91 4.78
C ALA A 110 6.33 -5.27 6.17
N GLU A 111 6.99 -6.19 6.87
CA GLU A 111 6.59 -6.61 8.23
C GLU A 111 6.85 -5.51 9.25
N GLN A 112 7.97 -4.79 9.17
CA GLN A 112 8.33 -3.71 10.09
C GLN A 112 7.41 -2.50 9.97
N ILE A 113 6.78 -2.30 8.81
CA ILE A 113 5.85 -1.19 8.56
C ILE A 113 4.38 -1.62 8.59
N ALA A 114 4.08 -2.86 8.97
CA ALA A 114 2.72 -3.34 9.19
C ALA A 114 2.15 -2.79 10.51
N GLY A 115 0.85 -2.52 10.53
CA GLY A 115 0.10 -2.07 11.70
C GLY A 115 -0.33 -3.23 12.58
N ASP A 116 -1.60 -3.61 12.47
CA ASP A 116 -2.22 -4.69 13.23
C ASP A 116 -1.84 -6.10 12.73
N ASP A 117 -2.39 -7.12 13.37
CA ASP A 117 -2.13 -8.52 13.05
C ASP A 117 -2.58 -8.90 11.62
N ASP A 118 -3.65 -8.29 11.12
CA ASP A 118 -4.16 -8.53 9.77
C ASP A 118 -3.23 -7.92 8.72
N GLU A 119 -2.76 -6.69 8.95
CA GLU A 119 -1.74 -6.06 8.13
C GLU A 119 -0.41 -6.82 8.18
N LEU A 120 -0.02 -7.35 9.35
CA LEU A 120 1.19 -8.17 9.49
C LEU A 120 1.08 -9.50 8.74
N HIS A 121 -0.08 -10.16 8.82
CA HIS A 121 -0.36 -11.36 8.04
C HIS A 121 -0.25 -11.07 6.54
N ALA A 122 -0.87 -9.98 6.08
CA ALA A 122 -0.81 -9.53 4.70
C ALA A 122 0.63 -9.19 4.26
N ALA A 123 1.41 -8.52 5.10
CA ALA A 123 2.81 -8.19 4.82
C ALA A 123 3.67 -9.44 4.62
N ARG A 124 3.51 -10.44 5.48
CA ARG A 124 4.19 -11.74 5.36
C ARG A 124 3.81 -12.47 4.09
N GLU A 125 2.55 -12.42 3.70
CA GLU A 125 2.11 -13.03 2.46
C GLU A 125 2.71 -12.32 1.23
N ILE A 126 2.74 -10.98 1.25
CA ILE A 126 3.39 -10.18 0.21
C ILE A 126 4.88 -10.52 0.07
N ALA A 127 5.61 -10.64 1.19
CA ALA A 127 7.03 -10.98 1.18
C ALA A 127 7.29 -12.32 0.48
N ARG A 128 6.41 -13.31 0.68
CA ARG A 128 6.48 -14.62 0.00
C ARG A 128 6.31 -14.51 -1.51
N PHE A 129 5.48 -13.59 -2.02
CA PHE A 129 5.32 -13.37 -3.46
C PHE A 129 6.53 -12.73 -4.12
N SER A 130 7.17 -11.80 -3.42
CA SER A 130 8.31 -11.05 -3.95
C SER A 130 9.63 -11.83 -3.89
N GLY A 131 9.67 -13.01 -3.25
CA GLY A 131 10.89 -13.80 -3.04
C GLY A 131 11.91 -13.12 -2.11
N VAL A 132 11.49 -12.07 -1.40
CA VAL A 132 12.33 -11.32 -0.45
C VAL A 132 12.05 -11.90 0.94
N VAL A 133 12.99 -12.68 1.44
CA VAL A 133 13.05 -13.10 2.85
C VAL A 133 14.25 -12.37 3.46
N ARG A 134 14.01 -11.55 4.49
CA ARG A 134 15.08 -11.02 5.34
C ARG A 134 15.11 -11.78 6.65
#